data_AF-A0A6H1ZZK7-F1
#
_entry.id   AF-A0A6H1ZZK7-F1
#
_cell.length_a   1.000
_cell.length_b   1.000
_cell.length_c   1.000
_cell.angle_alpha   90.00
_cell.angle_beta   90.00
_cell.angle_gamma   90.00
#
_symmetry.space_group_name_H-M   'P 1'
#
loop_
_entity.id
_entity.type
_entity.pdbx_description
1 polymer ?
#
loop_
_entity_poly.entity_id
_entity_poly.type
_entity_poly.pdbx_seq_one_letter_code
_entity_poly.pdbx_strand_id
1 'polypeptide(L)'
;MLVTSIGFAGDDLRKPTLRKPNEKIEKIEKIMSTITAIKKASFMHQAKRPEQTLRDRSGNCVDKAVLVKYLAEKENLKATYKFSPKHVTCIVEENGEKFKYDNGKFERTF
;
A
#
# COMPACT_ATOMS: atom_id res chain seq x y z
N MET A 1 -58.78 -3.16 -14.34
CA MET A 1 -57.44 -3.74 -14.56
C MET A 1 -56.45 -2.58 -14.48
N LEU A 2 -55.87 -2.35 -13.29
CA LEU A 2 -54.96 -1.24 -12.99
C LEU A 2 -53.53 -1.75 -13.15
N VAL A 3 -52.83 -1.36 -14.21
CA VAL A 3 -51.39 -1.60 -14.33
C VAL A 3 -50.71 -0.33 -13.85
N THR A 4 -50.41 -0.32 -12.55
CA THR A 4 -49.66 0.74 -11.87
C THR A 4 -48.20 0.70 -12.30
N SER A 5 -47.69 1.85 -12.72
CA SER A 5 -46.31 2.13 -13.12
C SER A 5 -45.30 1.76 -12.01
N ILE A 6 -44.28 0.98 -12.37
CA ILE A 6 -43.02 0.88 -11.62
C ILE A 6 -41.90 1.24 -12.59
N GLY A 7 -41.73 2.55 -12.82
CA GLY A 7 -40.48 3.07 -13.34
C GLY A 7 -39.45 2.99 -12.22
N PHE A 8 -38.42 2.16 -12.41
CA PHE A 8 -37.28 2.04 -11.49
C PHE A 8 -36.55 3.40 -11.41
N ALA A 9 -36.91 4.21 -10.41
CA ALA A 9 -36.02 5.20 -9.84
C ALA A 9 -35.25 4.50 -8.70
N GLY A 10 -34.09 3.94 -9.02
CA GLY A 10 -33.33 3.17 -8.05
C GLY A 10 -32.15 2.42 -8.63
N ASP A 11 -31.21 3.14 -9.26
CA ASP A 11 -29.78 2.91 -9.04
C ASP A 11 -28.95 4.12 -9.54
N ASP A 12 -29.08 5.23 -8.82
CA ASP A 12 -28.09 6.31 -8.80
C ASP A 12 -26.98 5.99 -7.76
N LEU A 13 -26.60 4.70 -7.61
CA LEU A 13 -25.71 4.26 -6.55
C LEU A 13 -24.69 3.24 -7.05
N ARG A 14 -23.70 3.77 -7.79
CA ARG A 14 -22.49 3.11 -8.32
C ARG A 14 -22.68 2.51 -9.72
N LYS A 15 -22.66 3.40 -10.71
CA LYS A 15 -21.62 3.21 -11.73
C LYS A 15 -20.30 3.33 -10.97
N PRO A 16 -19.49 2.26 -10.80
CA PRO A 16 -18.10 2.47 -10.42
C PRO A 16 -17.58 3.34 -11.54
N THR A 17 -17.39 4.63 -11.24
CA THR A 17 -16.49 5.43 -12.04
C THR A 17 -15.22 4.60 -12.01
N LEU A 18 -14.94 3.95 -13.15
CA LEU A 18 -13.59 3.64 -13.60
C LEU A 18 -12.88 4.99 -13.63
N ARG A 19 -12.60 5.54 -12.44
CA ARG A 19 -11.61 6.55 -12.21
C ARG A 19 -10.40 5.94 -12.87
N LYS A 20 -9.81 6.68 -13.83
CA LYS A 20 -8.52 6.36 -14.44
C LYS A 20 -7.68 5.65 -13.38
N PRO A 21 -7.05 4.49 -13.67
CA PRO A 21 -6.15 3.85 -12.70
C PRO A 21 -5.31 4.96 -12.10
N ASN A 22 -5.54 5.19 -10.81
CA ASN A 22 -5.10 6.41 -10.15
C ASN A 22 -3.57 6.36 -10.25
N GLU A 23 -2.91 7.35 -10.87
CA GLU A 23 -1.45 7.33 -11.09
C GLU A 23 -0.69 6.98 -9.80
N LYS A 24 -1.26 7.41 -8.68
CA LYS A 24 -0.83 7.12 -7.32
C LYS A 24 -0.96 5.64 -6.91
N ILE A 25 -1.99 4.92 -7.30
CA ILE A 25 -2.13 3.48 -7.03
C ILE A 25 -1.06 2.69 -7.78
N GLU A 26 -0.82 3.03 -9.06
CA GLU A 26 0.26 2.42 -9.86
C GLU A 26 1.63 2.66 -9.21
N LYS A 27 1.84 3.86 -8.67
CA LYS A 27 3.04 4.19 -7.88
C LYS A 27 3.16 3.33 -6.62
N ILE A 28 2.08 3.09 -5.88
CA ILE A 28 2.12 2.19 -4.71
C ILE A 28 2.48 0.77 -5.17
N GLU A 29 1.86 0.24 -6.23
CA GLU A 29 2.20 -1.09 -6.77
C GLU A 29 3.66 -1.20 -7.19
N LYS A 30 4.22 -0.14 -7.80
CA LYS A 30 5.64 -0.07 -8.15
C LYS A 30 6.55 -0.06 -6.91
N ILE A 31 6.16 0.68 -5.86
CA ILE A 31 6.85 0.67 -4.56
C ILE A 31 6.82 -0.75 -3.99
N MET A 32 5.67 -1.41 -3.96
CA MET A 32 5.53 -2.77 -3.45
C MET A 32 6.40 -3.77 -4.22
N SER A 33 6.39 -3.69 -5.55
CA SER A 33 7.22 -4.53 -6.42
C SER A 33 8.71 -4.35 -6.10
N THR A 34 9.14 -3.10 -5.94
CA THR A 34 10.52 -2.74 -5.57
C THR A 34 10.91 -3.36 -4.22
N ILE A 35 10.03 -3.32 -3.22
CA ILE A 35 10.30 -3.84 -1.87
C ILE A 35 10.31 -5.37 -1.84
N THR A 36 9.49 -6.00 -2.66
CA THR A 36 9.43 -7.47 -2.80
C THR A 36 10.73 -8.00 -3.42
N ALA A 37 11.33 -7.26 -4.34
CA ALA A 37 12.61 -7.60 -4.96
C ALA A 37 13.82 -7.51 -3.99
N ILE A 38 13.69 -6.81 -2.85
CA ILE A 38 14.75 -6.69 -1.85
C ILE A 38 14.87 -8.02 -1.08
N LYS A 39 16.07 -8.59 -1.01
CA LYS A 39 16.30 -9.82 -0.24
C LYS A 39 16.04 -9.58 1.25
N LYS A 40 15.36 -10.54 1.90
CA LYS A 40 15.14 -10.47 3.34
C LYS A 40 16.46 -10.79 4.05
N ALA A 41 16.97 -9.84 4.81
CA ALA A 41 18.10 -10.08 5.70
C ALA A 41 17.60 -10.73 7.00
N SER A 42 18.29 -11.76 7.47
CA SER A 42 17.94 -12.49 8.71
C SER A 42 18.36 -11.76 9.99
N PHE A 43 19.22 -10.74 9.89
CA PHE A 43 19.82 -10.08 11.05
C PHE A 43 19.10 -8.77 11.41
N MET A 44 18.66 -8.66 12.66
CA MET A 44 18.21 -7.40 13.27
C MET A 44 19.43 -6.61 13.75
N HIS A 45 20.18 -6.03 12.81
CA HIS A 45 21.01 -4.88 13.16
C HIS A 45 20.24 -3.60 12.87
N GLN A 46 20.63 -2.54 13.57
CA GLN A 46 20.13 -1.17 13.52
C GLN A 46 19.54 -0.79 12.15
N ALA A 47 18.37 -0.14 12.14
CA ALA A 47 17.68 0.25 10.91
C ALA A 47 18.62 1.02 9.98
N LYS A 48 18.83 0.50 8.77
CA LYS A 48 19.61 1.15 7.74
C LYS A 48 18.88 2.36 7.18
N ARG A 49 19.65 3.30 6.64
CA ARG A 49 19.07 4.39 5.85
C ARG A 49 18.39 3.81 4.59
N PRO A 50 17.25 4.36 4.14
CA PRO A 50 16.50 3.82 3.00
C PRO A 50 17.35 3.74 1.71
N GLU A 51 18.24 4.69 1.50
CA GLU A 51 19.19 4.71 0.37
C GLU A 51 20.17 3.53 0.41
N GLN A 52 20.58 3.14 1.62
CA GLN A 52 21.48 2.01 1.83
C GLN A 52 20.75 0.68 1.57
N THR A 53 19.49 0.58 1.99
CA THR A 53 18.62 -0.58 1.69
C THR A 53 18.41 -0.76 0.19
N LEU A 54 18.24 0.33 -0.57
CA LEU A 54 18.15 0.30 -2.04
C LEU A 54 19.46 -0.15 -2.69
N ARG A 55 20.61 0.34 -2.19
CA ARG A 55 21.93 -0.02 -2.71
C ARG A 55 22.26 -1.49 -2.45
N ASP A 56 22.05 -1.95 -1.22
CA ASP A 56 22.35 -3.33 -0.81
C ASP A 56 21.36 -4.33 -1.42
N ARG A 57 20.19 -3.87 -1.89
CA ARG A 57 19.04 -4.72 -2.27
C ARG A 57 18.75 -5.80 -1.23
N SER A 58 19.04 -5.51 0.04
CA SER A 58 18.92 -6.42 1.16
C SER A 58 18.58 -5.63 2.42
N GLY A 59 17.57 -6.09 3.16
CA GLY A 59 17.09 -5.42 4.36
C GLY A 59 16.18 -6.30 5.21
N ASN A 60 16.14 -6.02 6.50
CA ASN A 60 15.24 -6.67 7.44
C ASN A 60 13.82 -6.07 7.35
N CYS A 61 12.88 -6.55 8.18
CA CYS A 61 11.50 -6.05 8.17
C CYS A 61 11.39 -4.55 8.49
N VAL A 62 12.28 -4.02 9.34
CA VAL A 62 12.35 -2.60 9.70
C VAL A 62 12.87 -1.79 8.51
N ASP A 63 13.98 -2.21 7.89
CA ASP A 63 14.58 -1.54 6.73
C ASP A 63 13.60 -1.42 5.57
N LYS A 64 12.88 -2.52 5.29
CA LYS A 64 11.87 -2.55 4.23
C LYS A 64 10.68 -1.65 4.55
N ALA A 65 10.20 -1.65 5.79
CA ALA A 65 9.13 -0.74 6.18
C ALA A 65 9.58 0.72 6.05
N VAL A 66 10.77 1.06 6.55
CA VAL A 66 11.35 2.40 6.44
C VAL A 66 11.42 2.86 4.99
N LEU A 67 11.84 1.97 4.10
CA LEU A 67 11.90 2.25 2.67
C LEU A 67 10.51 2.44 2.03
N VAL A 68 9.51 1.64 2.40
CA VAL A 68 8.12 1.81 1.89
C VAL A 68 7.61 3.21 2.20
N LYS A 69 7.76 3.68 3.44
CA LYS A 69 7.28 5.01 3.83
C LYS A 69 8.07 6.12 3.15
N TYR A 70 9.39 5.98 3.04
CA TYR A 70 10.22 6.96 2.34
C TYR A 70 9.78 7.13 0.88
N LEU A 71 9.49 6.02 0.20
CA LEU A 71 8.99 6.06 -1.18
C LEU A 71 7.55 6.59 -1.25
N ALA A 72 6.70 6.21 -0.30
CA ALA A 72 5.32 6.72 -0.23
C ALA A 72 5.28 8.24 0.02
N GLU A 73 6.12 8.76 0.91
CA GLU A 73 6.24 10.20 1.20
C GLU A 73 6.73 10.97 -0.04
N LYS A 74 7.67 10.41 -0.82
CA LYS A 74 8.08 11.02 -2.11
C LYS A 74 6.94 11.14 -3.11
N GLU A 75 6.01 10.19 -3.11
CA GLU A 75 4.84 10.19 -3.98
C GLU A 75 3.65 10.95 -3.38
N ASN A 76 3.85 11.69 -2.28
CA ASN A 76 2.80 12.43 -1.55
C ASN A 76 1.63 11.52 -1.12
N LEU A 77 1.97 10.33 -0.63
CA LEU A 77 1.04 9.34 -0.09
C LEU A 77 1.11 9.29 1.42
N LYS A 78 -0.04 9.07 2.06
CA LYS A 78 -0.12 8.96 3.51
C LYS A 78 0.30 7.56 3.94
N ALA A 79 1.51 7.44 4.50
CA ALA A 79 2.05 6.18 4.98
C ALA A 79 2.25 6.20 6.51
N THR A 80 1.71 5.19 7.19
CA THR A 80 1.76 5.04 8.64
C THR A 80 2.47 3.74 9.01
N TYR A 81 3.22 3.75 10.11
CA TYR A 81 3.83 2.54 10.65
C TYR A 81 3.07 2.04 11.86
N LYS A 82 2.97 0.71 11.96
CA LYS A 82 2.60 0.05 13.19
C LYS A 82 3.76 -0.83 13.65
N PHE A 83 4.35 -0.45 14.78
CA PHE A 83 5.35 -1.27 15.45
C PHE A 83 4.65 -2.33 16.27
N SER A 84 5.00 -3.58 16.02
CA SER A 84 4.69 -4.72 16.88
C SER A 84 6.00 -5.23 17.47
N PRO A 85 6.01 -5.85 18.65
CA PRO A 85 7.23 -6.25 19.36
C PRO A 85 8.18 -7.17 18.56
N LYS A 86 7.71 -7.78 17.46
CA LYS A 86 8.52 -8.63 16.57
C LYS A 86 8.54 -8.16 15.10
N HIS A 87 7.70 -7.21 14.71
CA HIS A 87 7.45 -6.86 13.29
C HIS A 87 7.10 -5.39 13.10
N VAL A 88 7.40 -4.87 11.92
CA VAL A 88 6.97 -3.54 11.48
C VAL A 88 6.02 -3.70 10.30
N THR A 89 4.81 -3.17 10.45
CA THR A 89 3.81 -3.10 9.39
C THR A 89 3.80 -1.67 8.84
N CYS A 90 3.80 -1.51 7.52
CA CYS A 90 3.56 -0.21 6.88
C CYS A 90 2.18 -0.21 6.22
N ILE A 91 1.40 0.84 6.43
CA ILE A 91 0.07 1.01 5.86
C ILE A 91 0.10 2.29 5.04
N VAL A 92 -0.10 2.17 3.73
CA VAL A 92 -0.26 3.30 2.82
C VAL A 92 -1.74 3.48 2.54
N GLU A 93 -2.29 4.65 2.83
CA GLU A 93 -3.70 5.00 2.62
C GLU A 93 -3.80 5.98 1.46
N GLU A 94 -4.65 5.68 0.48
CA GLU A 94 -4.96 6.62 -0.59
C GLU A 94 -6.43 6.52 -1.03
N ASN A 95 -7.14 7.65 -1.08
CA ASN A 95 -8.56 7.73 -1.47
C ASN A 95 -9.52 6.73 -0.77
N GLY A 96 -9.22 6.34 0.48
CA GLY A 96 -10.01 5.38 1.25
C GLY A 96 -9.55 3.92 1.11
N GLU A 97 -8.62 3.62 0.18
CA GLU A 97 -8.01 2.31 0.03
C GLU A 97 -6.76 2.18 0.93
N LYS A 98 -6.58 1.02 1.56
CA LYS A 98 -5.44 0.73 2.44
C LYS A 98 -4.57 -0.39 1.87
N PHE A 99 -3.30 -0.08 1.70
CA PHE A 99 -2.27 -0.98 1.21
C PHE A 99 -1.35 -1.33 2.36
N LYS A 100 -1.43 -2.58 2.85
CA LYS A 100 -0.68 -3.04 4.02
C LYS A 100 0.51 -3.89 3.59
N TYR A 101 1.68 -3.54 4.09
CA TYR A 101 2.91 -4.33 3.99
C TYR A 101 3.25 -4.93 5.35
N ASP A 102 3.26 -6.27 5.45
CA ASP A 102 3.59 -7.01 6.67
C ASP A 102 4.58 -8.14 6.37
N ASN A 103 5.77 -8.09 6.96
CA ASN A 103 6.76 -9.18 6.95
C ASN A 103 7.11 -9.78 5.56
N GLY A 104 7.07 -8.97 4.50
CA GLY A 104 7.32 -9.42 3.12
C GLY A 104 6.09 -9.97 2.39
N LYS A 105 4.92 -9.89 3.02
CA LYS A 105 3.62 -10.16 2.42
C LYS A 105 2.85 -8.85 2.28
N PHE A 106 2.24 -8.69 1.12
CA PHE A 106 1.44 -7.52 0.78
C PHE A 106 -0.05 -7.90 0.79
N GLU A 107 -0.88 -7.11 1.47
CA GLU A 107 -2.33 -7.27 1.52
C GLU A 107 -3.00 -5.94 1.13
N ARG A 108 -3.84 -5.96 0.10
CA ARG A 108 -4.75 -4.85 -0.24
C ARG A 108 -6.05 -5.05 0.54
N THR A 109 -6.46 -4.06 1.30
CA THR A 109 -7.76 -4.07 2.01
C THR A 109 -8.58 -2.88 1.52
N PHE A 110 -9.79 -3.16 1.04
CA PHE A 110 -10.76 -2.18 0.56
C PHE A 110 -11.61 -1.64 1.72
#